data_AF-A0A973D0U6-F1
#
_entry.id   AF-A0A973D0U6-F1
#
_cell.length_a   1.000
_cell.length_b   1.000
_cell.length_c   1.000
_cell.angle_alpha   90.00
_cell.angle_beta   90.00
_cell.angle_gamma   90.00
#
_symmetry.space_group_name_H-M   'P 1'
#
loop_
_entity.id
_entity.type
_entity.pdbx_description
1 polymer ?
#
loop_
_entity_poly.entity_id
_entity_poly.type
_entity_poly.pdbx_seq_one_letter_code
_entity_poly.pdbx_strand_id
1 'polypeptide(L)'
;MSRYLLAIDQGTTSSRAIVFDLDGHIITSSQQEFPQIFPQDGWVEHDPEAIWMTTEETCREAIKKASLQASDILSIGITNQRETTVVWDKITGKPIYNAIVWQDRRTAGLCQELKQQEGLVEKLTAKTGLLLDPYFSASKIEWILDNVEGARVRAEAGELVFGTIDTFLLWRLTGGKQHATDATNASRTLLFNIHNNQWDEELLTLFNVPASMLPEVRDCAADYGYTQ
;
A
#
# COMPACT_ATOMS: atom_id res chain seq x y z
N MET A 1 -9.93 29.97 8.71
CA MET A 1 -8.91 29.20 9.44
C MET A 1 -9.36 27.77 9.39
N SER A 2 -8.52 26.88 8.85
CA SER A 2 -8.78 25.43 8.80
C SER A 2 -8.90 24.88 10.22
N ARG A 3 -9.94 24.09 10.49
CA ARG A 3 -10.32 23.65 11.85
C ARG A 3 -10.67 22.16 11.92
N TYR A 4 -10.49 21.42 10.83
CA TYR A 4 -10.95 20.04 10.72
C TYR A 4 -9.83 19.13 10.25
N LEU A 5 -9.91 17.87 10.66
CA LEU A 5 -9.01 16.80 10.21
C LEU A 5 -9.81 15.84 9.34
N LEU A 6 -9.20 15.31 8.27
CA LEU A 6 -9.78 14.26 7.45
C LEU A 6 -9.00 12.96 7.68
N ALA A 7 -9.68 11.89 8.05
CA ALA A 7 -9.09 10.55 8.07
C ALA A 7 -9.58 9.75 6.87
N ILE A 8 -8.67 9.13 6.14
CA ILE A 8 -8.92 8.14 5.10
C ILE A 8 -8.69 6.76 5.72
N ASP A 9 -9.70 5.91 5.66
CA ASP A 9 -9.64 4.51 6.08
C ASP A 9 -9.97 3.62 4.86
N GLN A 10 -8.92 3.21 4.16
CA GLN A 10 -9.01 2.35 2.99
C GLN A 10 -9.05 0.88 3.43
N GLY A 11 -10.24 0.36 3.73
CA GLY A 11 -10.43 -1.02 4.16
C GLY A 11 -10.47 -2.03 3.01
N THR A 12 -10.52 -3.32 3.35
CA THR A 12 -10.60 -4.41 2.36
C THR A 12 -11.90 -4.39 1.57
N THR A 13 -13.03 -4.07 2.22
CA THR A 13 -14.37 -4.13 1.60
C THR A 13 -14.89 -2.77 1.16
N SER A 14 -14.42 -1.69 1.81
CA SER A 14 -14.90 -0.34 1.55
C SER A 14 -13.85 0.71 1.88
N SER A 15 -13.91 1.82 1.15
CA SER A 15 -13.17 3.05 1.45
C SER A 15 -14.05 3.94 2.33
N ARG A 16 -13.44 4.57 3.34
CA ARG A 16 -14.12 5.47 4.27
C ARG A 16 -13.34 6.77 4.41
N ALA A 17 -14.08 7.86 4.54
CA ALA A 17 -13.53 9.16 4.89
C ALA A 17 -14.32 9.76 6.06
N ILE A 18 -13.61 10.27 7.05
CA ILE A 18 -14.20 10.78 8.30
C ILE A 18 -13.63 12.16 8.60
N VAL A 19 -14.51 13.15 8.79
CA VAL A 19 -14.12 14.50 9.19
C VAL A 19 -14.24 14.62 10.71
N PHE A 20 -13.18 15.10 11.35
CA PHE A 20 -13.13 15.38 12.78
C PHE A 20 -12.92 16.87 13.05
N ASP A 21 -13.45 17.37 14.17
CA ASP A 21 -12.98 18.62 14.74
C ASP A 21 -11.65 18.42 15.51
N LEU A 22 -11.09 19.51 16.05
CA LEU A 22 -9.82 19.46 16.81
C LEU A 22 -9.95 18.80 18.19
N ASP A 23 -11.17 18.62 18.69
CA ASP A 23 -11.44 17.92 19.94
C ASP A 23 -11.62 16.41 19.73
N GLY A 24 -11.59 15.95 18.46
CA GLY A 24 -11.70 14.55 18.07
C GLY A 24 -13.14 14.05 17.88
N HIS A 25 -14.13 14.94 17.83
CA HIS A 25 -15.51 14.54 17.53
C HIS A 25 -15.70 14.32 16.04
N ILE A 26 -16.43 13.26 15.68
CA ILE A 26 -16.84 12.99 14.31
C ILE A 26 -17.89 14.02 13.91
N ILE A 27 -17.60 14.78 12.86
CA ILE A 27 -18.50 15.74 12.23
C ILE A 27 -19.33 15.06 11.16
N THR A 28 -18.68 14.33 10.25
CA THR A 28 -19.31 13.55 9.19
C THR A 28 -18.47 12.34 8.79
N SER A 29 -19.12 11.39 8.13
CA SER A 29 -18.44 10.30 7.45
C SER A 29 -19.09 9.98 6.10
N SER A 30 -18.30 9.40 5.20
CA SER A 30 -18.77 8.73 4.00
C SER A 30 -18.07 7.38 3.88
N GLN A 31 -18.76 6.42 3.25
CA GLN A 31 -18.31 5.05 3.06
C GLN A 31 -18.84 4.54 1.72
N GLN A 32 -17.98 3.85 0.98
CA GLN A 32 -18.33 3.24 -0.29
C GLN A 32 -17.63 1.90 -0.45
N GLU A 33 -18.40 0.86 -0.75
CA GLU A 33 -17.87 -0.46 -1.10
C GLU A 33 -17.26 -0.44 -2.50
N PHE A 34 -16.30 -1.34 -2.73
CA PHE A 34 -15.71 -1.58 -4.06
C PHE A 34 -15.59 -3.08 -4.34
N PRO A 35 -15.57 -3.49 -5.62
CA PRO A 35 -15.62 -4.90 -5.99
C PRO A 35 -14.46 -5.73 -5.44
N GLN A 36 -14.78 -6.94 -4.96
CA GLN A 36 -13.81 -7.99 -4.68
C GLN A 36 -13.67 -8.86 -5.93
N ILE A 37 -12.44 -9.06 -6.41
CA ILE A 37 -12.18 -9.82 -7.64
C ILE A 37 -11.57 -11.16 -7.25
N PHE A 38 -12.17 -12.26 -7.72
CA PHE A 38 -11.71 -13.62 -7.47
C PHE A 38 -11.43 -14.35 -8.80
N PRO A 39 -10.25 -14.13 -9.43
CA PRO A 39 -9.96 -14.71 -10.74
C PRO A 39 -9.88 -16.25 -10.72
N GLN A 40 -9.44 -16.81 -9.57
CA GLN A 40 -9.26 -18.23 -9.32
C GLN A 40 -9.49 -18.54 -7.84
N ASP A 41 -9.66 -19.82 -7.50
CA ASP A 41 -9.79 -20.26 -6.11
C ASP A 41 -8.58 -19.83 -5.27
N GLY A 42 -8.85 -19.13 -4.16
CA GLY A 42 -7.82 -18.61 -3.26
C GLY A 42 -7.12 -17.33 -3.75
N TRP A 43 -7.48 -16.80 -4.93
CA TRP A 43 -6.96 -15.54 -5.43
C TRP A 43 -7.92 -14.41 -5.08
N VAL A 44 -7.38 -13.30 -4.57
CA VAL A 44 -8.14 -12.12 -4.15
C VAL A 44 -7.45 -10.88 -4.68
N GLU A 45 -8.16 -10.13 -5.50
CA GLU A 45 -7.66 -8.94 -6.18
C GLU A 45 -8.60 -7.74 -5.98
N HIS A 46 -8.03 -6.55 -6.03
CA HIS A 46 -8.79 -5.30 -6.18
C HIS A 46 -8.28 -4.54 -7.39
N ASP A 47 -9.17 -3.83 -8.08
CA ASP A 47 -8.78 -2.82 -9.05
C ASP A 47 -8.21 -1.59 -8.29
N PRO A 48 -6.93 -1.21 -8.49
CA PRO A 48 -6.35 -0.05 -7.82
C PRO A 48 -7.06 1.26 -8.19
N GLU A 49 -7.63 1.37 -9.39
CA GLU A 49 -8.41 2.54 -9.77
C GLU A 49 -9.74 2.60 -9.02
N ALA A 50 -10.39 1.46 -8.75
CA ALA A 50 -11.58 1.42 -7.88
C ALA A 50 -11.24 1.82 -6.43
N ILE A 51 -10.09 1.38 -5.90
CA ILE A 51 -9.58 1.83 -4.60
C ILE A 51 -9.41 3.35 -4.59
N TRP A 52 -8.76 3.91 -5.61
CA TRP A 52 -8.56 5.35 -5.72
C TRP A 52 -9.88 6.13 -5.83
N MET A 53 -10.74 5.76 -6.79
CA MET A 53 -12.00 6.47 -7.06
C MET A 53 -12.89 6.50 -5.82
N THR A 54 -13.10 5.35 -5.16
CA THR A 54 -13.92 5.30 -3.94
C THR A 54 -13.31 6.08 -2.77
N THR A 55 -11.98 6.12 -2.67
CA THR A 55 -11.29 6.95 -1.67
C THR A 55 -11.51 8.43 -1.93
N GLU A 56 -11.33 8.88 -3.18
CA GLU A 56 -11.55 10.27 -3.56
C GLU A 56 -13.00 10.70 -3.38
N GLU A 57 -13.95 9.89 -3.84
CA GLU A 57 -15.40 10.15 -3.75
C GLU A 57 -15.85 10.27 -2.29
N THR A 58 -15.44 9.34 -1.43
CA THR A 58 -15.79 9.38 0.00
C THR A 58 -15.19 10.60 0.69
N CYS A 59 -13.96 11.01 0.36
CA CYS A 59 -13.37 12.26 0.87
C CYS A 59 -14.20 13.48 0.47
N ARG A 60 -14.52 13.61 -0.82
CA ARG A 60 -15.32 14.72 -1.35
C ARG A 60 -16.71 14.75 -0.71
N GLU A 61 -17.33 13.59 -0.53
CA GLU A 61 -18.66 13.47 0.07
C GLU A 61 -18.67 13.82 1.55
N ALA A 62 -17.68 13.35 2.34
CA ALA A 62 -17.59 13.65 3.76
C ALA A 62 -17.42 15.17 4.01
N ILE A 63 -16.55 15.82 3.23
CA ILE A 63 -16.35 17.29 3.26
C ILE A 63 -17.65 18.01 2.87
N LYS A 64 -18.30 17.58 1.79
CA LYS A 64 -19.57 18.17 1.33
C LYS A 64 -20.69 18.02 2.35
N LYS A 65 -20.84 16.84 2.97
CA LYS A 65 -21.82 16.58 4.04
C LYS A 65 -21.62 17.49 5.24
N ALA A 66 -20.37 17.84 5.54
CA ALA A 66 -20.02 18.78 6.63
C ALA A 66 -20.26 20.24 6.24
N SER A 67 -20.69 20.53 5.00
CA SER A 67 -20.79 21.88 4.44
C SER A 67 -19.46 22.65 4.49
N LEU A 68 -18.33 21.93 4.33
CA LEU A 68 -16.97 22.47 4.35
C LEU A 68 -16.39 22.59 2.94
N GLN A 69 -15.33 23.38 2.82
CA GLN A 69 -14.43 23.39 1.66
C GLN A 69 -13.16 22.59 1.97
N ALA A 70 -12.43 22.18 0.94
CA ALA A 70 -11.13 21.51 1.11
C ALA A 70 -10.14 22.38 1.92
N SER A 71 -10.20 23.70 1.76
CA SER A 71 -9.40 24.67 2.51
C SER A 71 -9.71 24.73 4.01
N ASP A 72 -10.83 24.15 4.47
CA ASP A 72 -11.17 24.03 5.89
C ASP A 72 -10.48 22.83 6.57
N ILE A 73 -9.95 21.89 5.78
CA ILE A 73 -9.20 20.72 6.25
C ILE A 73 -7.74 21.12 6.52
N LEU A 74 -7.29 20.91 7.76
CA LEU A 74 -5.94 21.23 8.21
C LEU A 74 -4.93 20.15 7.83
N SER A 75 -5.33 18.88 7.92
CA SER A 75 -4.47 17.73 7.64
C SER A 75 -5.29 16.51 7.24
N ILE A 76 -4.66 15.60 6.51
CA ILE A 76 -5.20 14.30 6.13
C ILE A 76 -4.37 13.20 6.80
N GLY A 77 -5.02 12.29 7.52
CA GLY A 77 -4.43 11.05 8.00
C GLY A 77 -4.84 9.89 7.11
N ILE A 78 -3.91 8.98 6.82
CA ILE A 78 -4.17 7.79 5.98
C ILE A 78 -3.97 6.54 6.83
N THR A 79 -4.96 5.66 6.84
CA THR A 79 -4.86 4.27 7.28
C THR A 79 -5.45 3.35 6.21
N ASN A 80 -4.96 2.12 6.14
CA ASN A 80 -5.24 1.23 5.04
C ASN A 80 -5.24 -0.25 5.43
N GLN A 81 -5.84 -1.08 4.58
CA GLN A 81 -5.58 -2.51 4.57
C GLN A 81 -4.10 -2.74 4.27
N ARG A 82 -3.44 -3.46 5.17
CA ARG A 82 -2.00 -3.72 5.08
C ARG A 82 -1.73 -4.88 4.10
N GLU A 83 -0.45 -5.08 3.80
CA GLU A 83 0.13 -6.10 2.91
C GLU A 83 -0.28 -6.04 1.42
N THR A 84 -1.49 -5.59 1.11
CA THR A 84 -2.03 -5.48 -0.25
C THR A 84 -1.07 -4.70 -1.14
N THR A 85 -0.72 -5.29 -2.27
CA THR A 85 0.44 -4.92 -3.08
C THR A 85 0.01 -4.31 -4.40
N VAL A 86 0.51 -3.13 -4.71
CA VAL A 86 0.30 -2.45 -6.01
C VAL A 86 1.64 -2.16 -6.65
N VAL A 87 1.75 -2.41 -7.95
CA VAL A 87 2.88 -2.02 -8.78
C VAL A 87 2.36 -1.17 -9.94
N TRP A 88 2.97 -0.01 -10.16
CA TRP A 88 2.56 0.92 -11.20
C TRP A 88 3.74 1.56 -11.92
N ASP A 89 3.44 2.09 -13.09
CA ASP A 89 4.36 2.87 -13.90
C ASP A 89 4.63 4.24 -13.25
N LYS A 90 5.90 4.53 -12.97
CA LYS A 90 6.34 5.73 -12.25
C LYS A 90 6.03 7.03 -12.99
N ILE A 91 5.92 7.01 -14.31
CA ILE A 91 5.68 8.22 -15.11
C ILE A 91 4.19 8.46 -15.29
N THR A 92 3.45 7.41 -15.64
CA THR A 92 2.02 7.51 -15.98
C THR A 92 1.11 7.37 -14.77
N GLY A 93 1.60 6.80 -13.66
CA GLY A 93 0.80 6.49 -12.47
C GLY A 93 -0.16 5.33 -12.66
N LYS A 94 -0.10 4.61 -13.78
CA LYS A 94 -1.02 3.53 -14.12
C LYS A 94 -0.55 2.20 -13.51
N PRO A 95 -1.42 1.48 -12.79
CA PRO A 95 -1.11 0.12 -12.35
C PRO A 95 -0.82 -0.80 -13.53
N ILE A 96 0.16 -1.70 -13.37
CA ILE A 96 0.47 -2.70 -14.39
C ILE A 96 -0.30 -4.01 -14.19
N TYR A 97 -0.95 -4.15 -13.03
CA TYR A 97 -1.75 -5.30 -12.61
C TYR A 97 -2.73 -4.86 -11.53
N ASN A 98 -3.71 -5.71 -11.22
CA ASN A 98 -4.58 -5.50 -10.06
C ASN A 98 -3.76 -5.49 -8.76
N ALA A 99 -4.31 -4.86 -7.72
CA ALA A 99 -3.76 -4.99 -6.38
C ALA A 99 -3.96 -6.43 -5.90
N ILE A 100 -2.86 -7.10 -5.52
CA ILE A 100 -2.94 -8.45 -4.94
C ILE A 100 -3.18 -8.29 -3.44
N VAL A 101 -4.36 -8.75 -2.98
CA VAL A 101 -4.86 -8.51 -1.63
C VAL A 101 -4.13 -9.40 -0.63
N TRP A 102 -4.07 -8.96 0.62
CA TRP A 102 -3.43 -9.70 1.71
C TRP A 102 -3.96 -11.14 1.90
N GLN A 103 -5.24 -11.39 1.60
CA GLN A 103 -5.88 -12.70 1.68
C GLN A 103 -5.41 -13.68 0.59
N ASP A 104 -4.87 -13.16 -0.50
CA ASP A 104 -4.51 -13.93 -1.69
C ASP A 104 -3.49 -15.04 -1.35
N ARG A 105 -3.70 -16.24 -1.87
CA ARG A 105 -2.89 -17.44 -1.62
C ARG A 105 -2.03 -17.86 -2.82
N ARG A 106 -2.00 -17.11 -3.92
CA ARG A 106 -1.32 -17.51 -5.17
C ARG A 106 0.15 -17.82 -5.00
N THR A 107 0.82 -17.17 -4.04
CA THR A 107 2.25 -17.34 -3.79
C THR A 107 2.55 -18.45 -2.76
N ALA A 108 1.59 -19.32 -2.46
CA ALA A 108 1.76 -20.43 -1.52
C ALA A 108 2.86 -21.42 -1.97
N GLY A 109 2.92 -21.72 -3.27
CA GLY A 109 3.97 -22.59 -3.84
C GLY A 109 5.37 -22.04 -3.57
N LEU A 110 5.62 -20.78 -3.97
CA LEU A 110 6.90 -20.10 -3.70
C LEU A 110 7.24 -20.11 -2.20
N CYS A 111 6.28 -19.80 -1.32
CA CYS A 111 6.52 -19.81 0.13
C CYS A 111 6.87 -21.22 0.64
N GLN A 112 6.30 -22.28 0.08
CA GLN A 112 6.62 -23.66 0.45
C GLN A 112 8.02 -24.07 -0.03
N GLU A 113 8.41 -23.65 -1.23
CA GLU A 113 9.75 -23.89 -1.78
C GLU A 113 10.82 -23.19 -0.96
N LEU A 114 10.63 -21.90 -0.66
CA LEU A 114 11.54 -21.13 0.18
C LEU A 114 11.67 -21.73 1.59
N LYS A 115 10.59 -22.27 2.17
CA LYS A 115 10.63 -22.97 3.48
C LYS A 115 11.54 -24.20 3.51
N GLN A 116 11.87 -24.81 2.36
CA GLN A 116 12.78 -25.95 2.32
C GLN A 116 14.25 -25.54 2.45
N GLN A 117 14.57 -24.24 2.33
CA GLN A 117 15.93 -23.76 2.46
C GLN A 117 16.35 -23.68 3.93
N GLU A 118 17.41 -24.42 4.28
CA GLU A 118 17.89 -24.53 5.65
C GLU A 118 18.26 -23.16 6.24
N GLY A 119 17.66 -22.83 7.39
CA GLY A 119 17.93 -21.60 8.13
C GLY A 119 17.32 -20.33 7.54
N LEU A 120 16.60 -20.40 6.42
CA LEU A 120 16.03 -19.21 5.77
C LEU A 120 14.90 -18.59 6.61
N VAL A 121 13.99 -19.41 7.11
CA VAL A 121 12.81 -18.95 7.86
C VAL A 121 13.24 -18.27 9.15
N GLU A 122 14.21 -18.82 9.87
CA GLU A 122 14.74 -18.26 11.11
C GLU A 122 15.41 -16.90 10.85
N LYS A 123 16.23 -16.79 9.80
CA LYS A 123 16.89 -15.52 9.42
C LYS A 123 15.88 -14.43 9.05
N LEU A 124 14.88 -14.78 8.22
CA LEU A 124 13.85 -13.85 7.79
C LEU A 124 12.96 -13.41 8.96
N THR A 125 12.58 -14.35 9.83
CA THR A 125 11.81 -14.05 11.04
C THR A 125 12.62 -13.15 11.99
N ALA A 126 13.91 -13.40 12.15
CA ALA A 126 14.79 -12.58 12.98
C ALA A 126 14.98 -11.15 12.44
N LYS A 127 14.79 -10.90 11.14
CA LYS A 127 14.87 -9.55 10.55
C LYS A 127 13.54 -8.80 10.59
N THR A 128 12.43 -9.52 10.39
CA THR A 128 11.12 -8.90 10.10
C THR A 128 10.09 -9.11 11.20
N GLY A 129 10.28 -10.10 12.08
CA GLY A 129 9.26 -10.58 13.02
C GLY A 129 8.12 -11.35 12.36
N LEU A 130 8.21 -11.64 11.06
CA LEU A 130 7.15 -12.26 10.27
C LEU A 130 7.46 -13.71 9.92
N LEU A 131 6.40 -14.48 9.68
CA LEU A 131 6.50 -15.81 9.10
C LEU A 131 6.68 -15.71 7.58
N LEU A 132 7.20 -16.78 6.97
CA LEU A 132 7.14 -16.93 5.53
C LEU A 132 5.74 -17.44 5.12
N ASP A 133 4.87 -16.55 4.67
CA ASP A 133 3.49 -16.85 4.28
C ASP A 133 3.04 -15.96 3.12
N PRO A 134 2.13 -16.43 2.23
CA PRO A 134 1.55 -15.61 1.18
C PRO A 134 0.81 -14.38 1.66
N TYR A 135 0.63 -14.17 2.97
CA TYR A 135 0.03 -12.98 3.55
C TYR A 135 0.80 -11.70 3.21
N PHE A 136 2.13 -11.73 3.20
CA PHE A 136 2.97 -10.53 3.10
C PHE A 136 3.27 -10.08 1.66
N SER A 137 3.79 -8.86 1.48
CA SER A 137 3.90 -8.21 0.16
C SER A 137 4.99 -8.78 -0.74
N ALA A 138 6.14 -9.18 -0.19
CA ALA A 138 7.34 -9.52 -0.98
C ALA A 138 7.08 -10.55 -2.09
N SER A 139 6.41 -11.66 -1.76
CA SER A 139 6.09 -12.69 -2.74
C SER A 139 5.08 -12.23 -3.78
N LYS A 140 4.21 -11.28 -3.46
CA LYS A 140 3.25 -10.69 -4.42
C LYS A 140 3.95 -9.77 -5.41
N ILE A 141 4.95 -9.02 -4.95
CA ILE A 141 5.79 -8.18 -5.82
C ILE A 141 6.52 -9.06 -6.81
N GLU A 142 7.21 -10.08 -6.33
CA GLU A 142 7.92 -11.07 -7.17
C GLU A 142 6.97 -11.69 -8.20
N TRP A 143 5.79 -12.14 -7.75
CA TRP A 143 4.80 -12.73 -8.65
C TRP A 143 4.37 -11.77 -9.77
N ILE A 144 4.11 -10.49 -9.46
CA ILE A 144 3.76 -9.49 -10.48
C ILE A 144 4.90 -9.32 -11.48
N LEU A 145 6.13 -9.18 -10.99
CA LEU A 145 7.30 -8.94 -11.83
C LEU A 145 7.59 -10.11 -12.78
N ASP A 146 7.29 -11.35 -12.35
CA ASP A 146 7.57 -12.56 -13.13
C ASP A 146 6.40 -13.00 -14.02
N ASN A 147 5.17 -12.57 -13.74
CA ASN A 147 3.98 -13.00 -14.49
C ASN A 147 3.40 -11.91 -15.41
N VAL A 148 3.68 -10.63 -15.16
CA VAL A 148 3.23 -9.54 -16.04
C VAL A 148 4.28 -9.31 -17.12
N GLU A 149 3.86 -9.40 -18.39
CA GLU A 149 4.76 -9.28 -19.54
C GLU A 149 5.60 -8.00 -19.49
N GLY A 150 6.92 -8.16 -19.51
CA GLY A 150 7.88 -7.06 -19.48
C GLY A 150 8.07 -6.37 -18.12
N ALA A 151 7.31 -6.73 -17.08
CA ALA A 151 7.37 -6.05 -15.78
C ALA A 151 8.76 -6.11 -15.14
N ARG A 152 9.39 -7.29 -15.14
CA ARG A 152 10.77 -7.49 -14.65
C ARG A 152 11.77 -6.50 -15.27
N VAL A 153 11.84 -6.43 -16.59
CA VAL A 153 12.79 -5.58 -17.31
C VAL A 153 12.56 -4.10 -16.99
N ARG A 154 11.29 -3.69 -16.91
CA ARG A 154 10.91 -2.31 -16.61
C ARG A 154 11.20 -1.93 -15.15
N ALA A 155 11.04 -2.85 -14.21
CA ALA A 155 11.42 -2.66 -12.81
C ALA A 155 12.94 -2.45 -12.65
N GLU A 156 13.75 -3.29 -13.30
CA GLU A 156 15.22 -3.14 -13.32
C GLU A 156 15.66 -1.82 -13.97
N ALA A 157 14.91 -1.33 -14.97
CA ALA A 157 15.14 -0.02 -15.58
C ALA A 157 14.66 1.17 -14.71
N GLY A 158 14.04 0.91 -13.55
CA GLY A 158 13.53 1.94 -12.64
C GLY A 158 12.24 2.63 -13.12
N GLU A 159 11.52 2.01 -14.07
CA GLU A 159 10.27 2.53 -14.63
C GLU A 159 9.05 2.18 -13.78
N LEU A 160 9.16 1.15 -12.94
CA LEU A 160 8.10 0.70 -12.05
C LEU A 160 8.41 1.03 -10.60
N VAL A 161 7.37 1.30 -9.85
CA VAL A 161 7.43 1.47 -8.39
C VAL A 161 6.39 0.59 -7.71
N PHE A 162 6.69 0.21 -6.49
CA PHE A 162 5.85 -0.58 -5.61
C PHE A 162 5.28 0.29 -4.49
N GLY A 163 4.12 -0.08 -3.99
CA GLY A 163 3.59 0.42 -2.74
C GLY A 163 2.56 -0.52 -2.13
N THR A 164 2.48 -0.48 -0.80
CA THR A 164 1.24 -0.80 -0.09
C THR A 164 0.20 0.29 -0.35
N ILE A 165 -1.04 0.09 0.11
CA ILE A 165 -2.15 0.99 -0.21
C ILE A 165 -1.91 2.44 0.25
N ASP A 166 -1.30 2.66 1.41
CA ASP A 166 -0.90 4.00 1.88
C ASP A 166 -0.01 4.72 0.87
N THR A 167 1.01 4.03 0.35
CA THR A 167 1.94 4.58 -0.63
C THR A 167 1.24 4.91 -1.93
N PHE A 168 0.35 4.01 -2.41
CA PHE A 168 -0.42 4.23 -3.62
C PHE A 168 -1.37 5.43 -3.47
N LEU A 169 -2.10 5.53 -2.35
CA LEU A 169 -2.98 6.67 -2.09
C LEU A 169 -2.20 7.97 -1.96
N LEU A 170 -1.07 7.98 -1.24
CA LEU A 170 -0.21 9.15 -1.13
C LEU A 170 0.33 9.61 -2.50
N TRP A 171 0.76 8.66 -3.33
CA TRP A 171 1.20 8.92 -4.69
C TRP A 171 0.09 9.60 -5.52
N ARG A 172 -1.14 9.08 -5.45
CA ARG A 172 -2.30 9.64 -6.16
C ARG A 172 -2.68 11.03 -5.64
N LEU A 173 -2.77 11.20 -4.32
CA LEU A 173 -3.10 12.47 -3.67
C LEU A 173 -2.10 13.58 -4.01
N THR A 174 -0.82 13.23 -4.15
CA THR A 174 0.26 14.20 -4.39
C THR A 174 0.59 14.38 -5.87
N GLY A 175 -0.16 13.74 -6.77
CA GLY A 175 0.09 13.80 -8.21
C GLY A 175 1.45 13.23 -8.61
N GLY A 176 1.90 12.16 -7.95
CA GLY A 176 3.15 11.46 -8.21
C GLY A 176 4.40 12.11 -7.61
N LYS A 177 4.25 13.10 -6.72
CA LYS A 177 5.38 13.81 -6.10
C LYS A 177 5.97 13.07 -4.90
N GLN A 178 5.19 12.21 -4.24
CA GLN A 178 5.59 11.54 -3.01
C GLN A 178 5.44 10.04 -3.17
N HIS A 179 6.56 9.33 -3.03
CA HIS A 179 6.64 7.87 -3.02
C HIS A 179 7.20 7.46 -1.66
N ALA A 180 6.32 7.41 -0.67
CA ALA A 180 6.68 7.18 0.71
C ALA A 180 5.67 6.27 1.42
N THR A 181 6.13 5.61 2.47
CA THR A 181 5.34 4.78 3.37
C THR A 181 5.73 5.09 4.82
N ASP A 182 5.02 4.53 5.79
CA ASP A 182 5.41 4.59 7.19
C ASP A 182 6.05 3.27 7.65
N ALA A 183 6.73 3.29 8.79
CA ALA A 183 7.36 2.10 9.36
C ALA A 183 6.35 0.97 9.64
N THR A 184 5.09 1.30 9.98
CA THR A 184 4.10 0.25 10.26
C THR A 184 3.68 -0.49 9.00
N ASN A 185 3.46 0.18 7.86
CA ASN A 185 3.20 -0.48 6.58
C ASN A 185 4.46 -1.19 6.04
N ALA A 186 5.62 -0.53 6.08
CA ALA A 186 6.89 -1.12 5.64
C ALA A 186 7.19 -2.44 6.35
N SER A 187 6.96 -2.52 7.67
CA SER A 187 7.17 -3.75 8.47
C SER A 187 6.36 -4.95 8.00
N ARG A 188 5.30 -4.76 7.18
CA ARG A 188 4.41 -5.82 6.70
C ARG A 188 4.81 -6.38 5.34
N THR A 189 5.84 -5.81 4.74
CA THR A 189 6.23 -6.15 3.37
C THR A 189 7.03 -7.44 3.27
N LEU A 190 7.62 -7.93 4.37
CA LEU A 190 8.66 -8.96 4.38
C LEU A 190 9.97 -8.54 3.71
N LEU A 191 10.14 -7.24 3.41
CA LEU A 191 11.35 -6.65 2.82
C LEU A 191 12.02 -5.62 3.75
N PHE A 192 11.36 -5.26 4.85
CA PHE A 192 11.84 -4.25 5.80
C PHE A 192 12.36 -4.90 7.08
N ASN A 193 13.56 -4.52 7.49
CA ASN A 193 14.15 -5.00 8.73
C ASN A 193 13.78 -4.06 9.89
N ILE A 194 13.07 -4.63 10.86
CA ILE A 194 12.45 -3.87 11.95
C ILE A 194 13.45 -3.49 13.06
N HIS A 195 14.68 -4.01 13.02
CA HIS A 195 15.71 -3.73 14.01
C HIS A 195 16.56 -2.52 13.65
N ASN A 196 16.79 -2.29 12.37
CA ASN A 196 17.57 -1.17 11.83
C ASN A 196 16.72 -0.15 11.06
N ASN A 197 15.40 -0.38 10.93
CA ASN A 197 14.44 0.50 10.26
C ASN A 197 14.81 0.85 8.81
N GLN A 198 15.23 -0.16 8.04
CA GLN A 198 15.54 0.01 6.62
C GLN A 198 15.12 -1.21 5.79
N TRP A 199 15.00 -1.01 4.48
CA TRP A 199 14.86 -2.11 3.53
C TRP A 199 16.08 -3.04 3.61
N ASP A 200 15.85 -4.36 3.63
CA ASP A 200 16.89 -5.37 3.85
C ASP A 200 17.37 -5.96 2.52
N GLU A 201 18.63 -5.72 2.17
CA GLU A 201 19.22 -6.13 0.89
C GLU A 201 19.17 -7.65 0.65
N GLU A 202 19.31 -8.46 1.70
CA GLU A 202 19.23 -9.92 1.58
C GLU A 202 17.80 -10.37 1.25
N LEU A 203 16.79 -9.73 1.85
CA LEU A 203 15.38 -10.01 1.56
C LEU A 203 15.00 -9.53 0.15
N LEU A 204 15.49 -8.36 -0.26
CA LEU A 204 15.31 -7.87 -1.63
C LEU A 204 15.93 -8.82 -2.65
N THR A 205 17.14 -9.33 -2.38
CA THR A 205 17.79 -10.33 -3.23
C THR A 205 17.00 -11.64 -3.26
N LEU A 206 16.52 -12.10 -2.10
CA LEU A 206 15.74 -13.34 -1.97
C LEU A 206 14.46 -13.33 -2.82
N PHE A 207 13.71 -12.23 -2.80
CA PHE A 207 12.48 -12.07 -3.58
C PHE A 207 12.72 -11.42 -4.94
N ASN A 208 13.99 -11.22 -5.31
CA ASN A 208 14.39 -10.57 -6.55
C ASN A 208 13.62 -9.25 -6.77
N VAL A 209 13.64 -8.33 -5.80
CA VAL A 209 12.95 -7.03 -5.87
C VAL A 209 13.98 -5.90 -6.00
N PRO A 210 13.98 -5.12 -7.10
CA PRO A 210 14.87 -3.98 -7.24
C PRO A 210 14.61 -2.92 -6.16
N ALA A 211 15.66 -2.49 -5.46
CA ALA A 211 15.54 -1.45 -4.43
C ALA A 211 14.98 -0.12 -4.95
N SER A 212 15.17 0.16 -6.25
CA SER A 212 14.64 1.34 -6.95
C SER A 212 13.10 1.42 -6.95
N MET A 213 12.41 0.31 -6.71
CA MET A 213 10.94 0.25 -6.64
C MET A 213 10.37 0.68 -5.29
N LEU A 214 11.18 0.72 -4.23
CA LEU A 214 10.69 0.83 -2.86
C LEU A 214 10.45 2.29 -2.46
N PRO A 215 9.37 2.58 -1.72
CA PRO A 215 9.12 3.91 -1.19
C PRO A 215 10.11 4.30 -0.09
N GLU A 216 10.27 5.61 0.11
CA GLU A 216 10.95 6.14 1.29
C GLU A 216 10.14 5.83 2.55
N VAL A 217 10.79 5.28 3.59
CA VAL A 217 10.13 5.01 4.87
C VAL A 217 10.30 6.22 5.78
N ARG A 218 9.20 6.79 6.26
CA ARG A 218 9.17 7.91 7.22
C ARG A 218 8.43 7.52 8.51
N ASP A 219 8.45 8.42 9.50
CA ASP A 219 7.67 8.27 10.74
C ASP A 219 6.17 8.30 10.45
N CYS A 220 5.37 7.56 11.22
CA CYS A 220 3.91 7.49 11.09
C CYS A 220 3.23 8.88 11.15
N ALA A 221 3.86 9.85 11.82
CA ALA A 221 3.45 11.24 11.86
C ALA A 221 4.57 12.13 11.32
N ALA A 222 4.58 12.32 10.00
CA ALA A 222 5.54 13.16 9.29
C ALA A 222 4.82 14.06 8.27
N ASP A 223 5.53 15.07 7.76
CA ASP A 223 5.06 15.81 6.59
C ASP A 223 5.30 14.96 5.33
N TYR A 224 4.22 14.37 4.83
CA TYR A 224 4.21 13.60 3.60
C TYR A 224 3.87 14.45 2.37
N GLY A 225 3.64 15.75 2.52
CA GLY A 225 3.31 16.68 1.43
C GLY A 225 1.84 17.11 1.41
N TYR A 226 1.46 17.75 0.30
CA TYR A 226 0.15 18.41 0.13
C TYR A 226 -0.59 17.85 -1.08
N THR A 227 -1.92 17.84 -0.99
CA THR A 227 -2.86 17.54 -2.08
C THR A 227 -3.63 18.80 -2.49
N GLN A 228 -4.16 18.83 -3.73
CA GLN A 228 -4.86 19.98 -4.31
C GLN A 228 -6.33 19.68 -4.59
#